data_AF-A0A132MTK2-F1
#
_entry.id   AF-A0A132MTK2-F1
#
_cell.length_a   1.000
_cell.length_b   1.000
_cell.length_c   1.000
_cell.angle_alpha   90.00
_cell.angle_beta   90.00
_cell.angle_gamma   90.00
#
_symmetry.space_group_name_H-M   'P 1'
#
loop_
_entity.id
_entity.type
_entity.pdbx_description
1 polymer ?
#
loop_
_entity_poly.entity_id
_entity_poly.type
_entity_poly.pdbx_seq_one_letter_code
_entity_poly.pdbx_strand_id
1 'polypeptide(L)'
;MWVGYRAPKLPGVAAARAELARAGAASLARFVHGLAVAGRPVSVLFCHSYGSVVCALAVRDVHVTDLVVYGSPGMRARSVAALGTPAHVWAARSAGDWIEWVPHVTFLGFGHGPDPVAPAFGARVINASGAHGHGGYFVPGTVSLRNFALIALGRYADVTCMPGAACLAGLAHAPTAGHATIRPKPRRRAWSQNLRPGRYRPSPDARHPF
;
A
#
# COMPACT_ATOMS: atom_id res chain seq x y z
N MET A 1 -3.52 -1.23 2.37
CA MET A 1 -3.66 -2.67 2.72
C MET A 1 -4.79 -3.24 1.89
N TRP A 2 -4.55 -4.32 1.14
CA TRP A 2 -5.60 -4.98 0.35
C TRP A 2 -6.05 -6.26 1.03
N VAL A 3 -7.37 -6.41 1.19
CA VAL A 3 -8.02 -7.54 1.88
C VAL A 3 -9.07 -8.23 0.98
N GLY A 4 -9.07 -7.93 -0.32
CA GLY A 4 -10.08 -8.38 -1.28
C GLY A 4 -9.92 -9.82 -1.80
N TYR A 5 -9.31 -10.72 -1.03
CA TYR A 5 -9.18 -12.14 -1.40
C TYR A 5 -9.80 -13.06 -0.35
N ARG A 6 -10.21 -14.25 -0.79
CA ARG A 6 -10.57 -15.33 0.13
C ARG A 6 -9.30 -15.91 0.73
N ALA A 7 -9.04 -15.60 1.99
CA ALA A 7 -8.01 -16.29 2.78
C ALA A 7 -8.45 -17.75 3.04
N PRO A 8 -7.52 -18.73 3.01
CA PRO A 8 -7.86 -20.12 3.32
C PRO A 8 -8.37 -20.27 4.76
N LYS A 9 -9.55 -20.88 4.96
CA LYS A 9 -10.15 -21.07 6.30
C LYS A 9 -9.67 -22.34 7.05
N LEU A 10 -8.96 -23.24 6.38
CA LEU A 10 -8.55 -24.56 6.91
C LEU A 10 -7.16 -24.98 6.37
N PRO A 11 -6.52 -26.04 6.91
CA PRO A 11 -5.39 -26.73 6.27
C PRO A 11 -5.86 -27.38 4.96
N GLY A 12 -6.02 -26.55 3.93
CA GLY A 12 -6.42 -26.98 2.59
C GLY A 12 -5.22 -27.47 1.79
N VAL A 13 -5.49 -28.41 0.89
CA VAL A 13 -4.57 -28.93 -0.12
C VAL A 13 -3.77 -27.78 -0.74
N ALA A 14 -2.45 -27.92 -0.80
CA ALA A 14 -1.53 -26.91 -1.32
C ALA A 14 -1.96 -26.32 -2.69
N ALA A 15 -2.56 -27.15 -3.55
CA ALA A 15 -3.13 -26.74 -4.83
C ALA A 15 -4.26 -25.70 -4.66
N ALA A 16 -5.20 -25.92 -3.74
CA ALA A 16 -6.30 -24.98 -3.48
C ALA A 16 -5.79 -23.64 -2.94
N ARG A 17 -4.74 -23.65 -2.11
CA ARG A 17 -4.06 -22.42 -1.69
C ARG A 17 -3.44 -21.72 -2.90
N ALA A 18 -2.61 -22.42 -3.67
CA ALA A 18 -1.98 -21.86 -4.86
C ALA A 18 -2.98 -21.19 -5.83
N GLU A 19 -4.13 -21.83 -6.10
CA GLU A 19 -5.20 -21.24 -6.93
C GLU A 19 -5.84 -20.00 -6.29
N LEU A 20 -6.13 -20.02 -4.99
CA LEU A 20 -6.64 -18.84 -4.28
C LEU A 20 -5.67 -17.66 -4.33
N ALA A 21 -4.35 -17.92 -4.25
CA ALA A 21 -3.34 -16.88 -4.40
C ALA A 21 -3.35 -16.25 -5.79
N ARG A 22 -3.43 -17.08 -6.85
CA ARG A 22 -3.51 -16.60 -8.24
C ARG A 22 -4.77 -15.80 -8.50
N ALA A 23 -5.92 -16.28 -8.05
CA ALA A 23 -7.18 -15.54 -8.16
C ALA A 23 -7.15 -14.21 -7.40
N GLY A 24 -6.56 -14.21 -6.20
CA GLY A 24 -6.30 -13.00 -5.43
C GLY A 24 -5.41 -12.01 -6.17
N ALA A 25 -4.32 -12.51 -6.78
CA ALA A 25 -3.36 -11.69 -7.50
C ALA A 25 -3.98 -11.02 -8.73
N ALA A 26 -4.75 -11.76 -9.53
CA ALA A 26 -5.49 -11.20 -10.66
C ALA A 26 -6.50 -10.13 -10.22
N SER A 27 -7.15 -10.33 -9.07
CA SER A 27 -8.11 -9.37 -8.51
C SER A 27 -7.41 -8.09 -8.01
N LEU A 28 -6.26 -8.24 -7.34
CA LEU A 28 -5.41 -7.13 -6.92
C LEU A 28 -4.89 -6.33 -8.12
N ALA A 29 -4.40 -7.00 -9.17
CA ALA A 29 -3.90 -6.35 -10.37
C ALA A 29 -4.99 -5.51 -11.05
N ARG A 30 -6.19 -6.09 -11.26
CA ARG A 30 -7.34 -5.35 -11.79
C ARG A 30 -7.72 -4.14 -10.92
N PHE A 31 -7.68 -4.29 -9.60
CA PHE A 31 -7.99 -3.19 -8.69
C PHE A 31 -6.97 -2.05 -8.79
N VAL A 32 -5.68 -2.35 -8.79
CA VAL A 32 -4.61 -1.35 -8.94
C VAL A 32 -4.70 -0.65 -10.30
N HIS A 33 -4.96 -1.39 -11.38
CA HIS A 33 -5.20 -0.81 -12.70
C HIS A 33 -6.42 0.10 -12.73
N GLY A 34 -7.54 -0.32 -12.15
CA GLY A 34 -8.75 0.50 -12.05
C GLY A 34 -8.51 1.80 -11.31
N LEU A 35 -7.74 1.77 -10.21
CA LEU A 35 -7.35 2.97 -9.48
C LEU A 35 -6.45 3.90 -10.31
N ALA A 36 -5.49 3.36 -11.05
CA ALA A 36 -4.63 4.15 -11.94
C ALA A 36 -5.44 4.84 -13.05
N VAL A 37 -6.37 4.11 -13.70
CA VAL A 37 -7.29 4.67 -14.71
C VAL A 37 -8.18 5.77 -14.13
N ALA A 38 -8.58 5.64 -12.86
CA ALA A 38 -9.34 6.66 -12.14
C ALA A 38 -8.49 7.85 -11.64
N GLY A 39 -7.23 7.97 -12.06
CA GLY A 39 -6.33 9.06 -11.66
C GLY A 39 -5.83 8.97 -10.21
N ARG A 40 -5.88 7.78 -9.61
CA ARG A 40 -5.48 7.51 -8.21
C ARG A 40 -4.43 6.40 -8.15
N PRO A 41 -3.23 6.59 -8.72
CA PRO A 41 -2.21 5.54 -8.78
C PRO A 41 -1.82 5.04 -7.39
N VAL A 42 -1.52 3.75 -7.30
CA VAL A 42 -1.07 3.11 -6.05
C VAL A 42 0.45 3.13 -6.02
N SER A 43 1.05 3.79 -5.01
CA SER A 43 2.51 3.81 -4.85
C SER A 43 3.04 2.62 -4.06
N VAL A 44 2.29 2.13 -3.06
CA VAL A 44 2.80 1.13 -2.11
C VAL A 44 1.79 0.01 -1.86
N LEU A 45 2.26 -1.24 -1.90
CA LEU A 45 1.51 -2.41 -1.46
C LEU A 45 2.01 -2.87 -0.08
N PHE A 46 1.08 -3.01 0.86
CA PHE A 46 1.33 -3.60 2.18
C PHE A 46 0.65 -4.97 2.25
N CYS A 47 1.46 -6.00 2.43
CA CYS A 47 1.05 -7.38 2.25
C CYS A 47 1.46 -8.21 3.47
N HIS A 48 0.45 -8.62 4.24
CA HIS A 48 0.63 -9.39 5.47
C HIS A 48 0.47 -10.88 5.20
N SER A 49 1.28 -11.73 5.84
CA SER A 49 1.02 -13.18 5.86
C SER A 49 0.87 -13.74 4.45
N TYR A 50 -0.17 -14.54 4.20
CA TYR A 50 -0.55 -15.04 2.89
C TYR A 50 -0.72 -13.95 1.82
N GLY A 51 -1.09 -12.74 2.21
CA GLY A 51 -1.14 -11.58 1.31
C GLY A 51 0.20 -11.29 0.65
N SER A 52 1.33 -11.64 1.28
CA SER A 52 2.67 -11.55 0.68
C SER A 52 2.81 -12.41 -0.58
N VAL A 53 2.21 -13.59 -0.59
CA VAL A 53 2.16 -14.49 -1.76
C VAL A 53 1.31 -13.90 -2.87
N VAL A 54 0.16 -13.34 -2.52
CA VAL A 54 -0.75 -12.69 -3.47
C VAL A 54 -0.07 -11.49 -4.13
N CYS A 55 0.55 -10.62 -3.34
CA CYS A 55 1.25 -9.46 -3.85
C CYS A 55 2.46 -9.85 -4.71
N ALA A 56 3.24 -10.86 -4.30
CA ALA A 56 4.38 -11.33 -5.10
C ALA A 56 3.97 -11.86 -6.48
N LEU A 57 2.78 -12.48 -6.59
CA LEU A 57 2.23 -12.88 -7.89
C LEU A 57 1.69 -11.70 -8.70
N ALA A 58 1.08 -10.71 -8.04
CA ALA A 58 0.49 -9.55 -8.72
C ALA A 58 1.52 -8.50 -9.15
N VAL A 59 2.65 -8.38 -8.44
CA VAL A 59 3.61 -7.26 -8.60
C VAL A 59 4.32 -7.22 -9.96
N ARG A 60 4.23 -8.30 -10.75
CA ARG A 60 4.68 -8.36 -12.15
C ARG A 60 3.79 -7.57 -13.09
N ASP A 61 2.50 -7.52 -12.75
CA ASP A 61 1.45 -6.98 -13.60
C ASP A 61 0.95 -5.62 -13.11
N VAL A 62 1.60 -5.01 -12.10
CA VAL A 62 1.21 -3.70 -11.58
C VAL A 62 2.41 -2.78 -11.38
N HIS A 63 2.19 -1.48 -11.58
CA HIS A 63 3.19 -0.45 -11.31
C HIS A 63 3.02 0.10 -9.90
N VAL A 64 3.98 -0.23 -9.03
CA VAL A 64 4.09 0.31 -7.67
C VAL A 64 5.56 0.65 -7.39
N THR A 65 5.80 1.63 -6.53
CA THR A 65 7.15 2.03 -6.12
C THR A 65 7.70 1.09 -5.05
N ASP A 66 6.85 0.68 -4.11
CA ASP A 66 7.26 -0.14 -2.98
C ASP A 66 6.32 -1.33 -2.76
N LEU A 67 6.91 -2.50 -2.51
CA LEU A 67 6.24 -3.69 -2.04
C LEU A 67 6.74 -4.02 -0.63
N VAL A 68 5.86 -3.88 0.36
CA VAL A 68 6.17 -4.16 1.78
C VAL A 68 5.48 -5.47 2.19
N VAL A 69 6.28 -6.50 2.42
CA VAL A 69 5.82 -7.79 2.94
C VAL A 69 6.18 -7.96 4.41
N TYR A 70 5.29 -8.50 5.22
CA TYR A 70 5.54 -8.69 6.64
C TYR A 70 4.78 -9.86 7.22
N GLY A 71 5.39 -10.53 8.21
CA GLY A 71 4.91 -11.82 8.70
C GLY A 71 4.72 -12.83 7.57
N SER A 72 5.63 -12.84 6.60
CA SER A 72 5.46 -13.58 5.34
C SER A 72 5.86 -15.05 5.47
N PRO A 73 5.06 -16.01 4.97
CA PRO A 73 5.50 -17.40 4.84
C PRO A 73 6.39 -17.66 3.60
N GLY A 74 6.67 -16.62 2.80
CA GLY A 74 7.36 -16.68 1.51
C GLY A 74 6.61 -15.94 0.40
N MET A 75 7.24 -15.82 -0.77
CA MET A 75 6.75 -15.00 -1.90
C MET A 75 6.60 -15.76 -3.22
N ARG A 76 6.76 -17.09 -3.21
CA ARG A 76 6.80 -17.98 -4.39
C ARG A 76 7.79 -17.54 -5.47
N ALA A 77 8.82 -16.80 -5.07
CA ALA A 77 9.96 -16.41 -5.88
C ALA A 77 11.24 -16.79 -5.13
N ARG A 78 12.33 -17.08 -5.84
CA ARG A 78 13.60 -17.48 -5.21
C ARG A 78 14.41 -16.29 -4.69
N SER A 79 14.13 -15.09 -5.19
CA SER A 79 14.81 -13.84 -4.83
C SER A 79 13.94 -12.65 -5.28
N VAL A 80 14.34 -11.44 -4.86
CA VAL A 80 13.75 -10.19 -5.37
C VAL A 80 13.84 -10.09 -6.89
N ALA A 81 14.96 -10.45 -7.50
CA ALA A 81 15.11 -10.44 -8.97
C ALA A 81 14.09 -11.36 -9.66
N ALA A 82 13.78 -12.52 -9.06
CA ALA A 82 12.79 -13.45 -9.59
C ALA A 82 11.33 -12.97 -9.44
N LEU A 83 11.08 -11.89 -8.68
CA LEU A 83 9.74 -11.27 -8.63
C LEU A 83 9.42 -10.56 -9.94
N GLY A 84 10.42 -10.10 -10.70
CA GLY A 84 10.20 -9.42 -11.99
C GLY A 84 9.53 -8.06 -11.84
N THR A 85 9.87 -7.31 -10.79
CA THR A 85 9.34 -5.97 -10.53
C THR A 85 10.46 -4.96 -10.32
N PRO A 86 10.31 -3.71 -10.76
CA PRO A 86 11.23 -2.63 -10.42
C PRO A 86 11.00 -2.06 -9.01
N ALA A 87 9.94 -2.49 -8.31
CA ALA A 87 9.60 -1.96 -6.99
C ALA A 87 10.69 -2.26 -5.96
N HIS A 88 10.88 -1.35 -5.00
CA HIS A 88 11.66 -1.65 -3.81
C HIS A 88 10.92 -2.70 -2.97
N VAL A 89 11.58 -3.83 -2.71
CA VAL A 89 10.99 -4.90 -1.90
C VAL A 89 11.49 -4.80 -0.47
N TRP A 90 10.57 -4.54 0.45
CA TRP A 90 10.81 -4.40 1.88
C TRP A 90 10.24 -5.61 2.62
N ALA A 91 10.97 -6.11 3.62
CA ALA A 91 10.54 -7.26 4.42
C ALA A 91 10.67 -6.98 5.92
N ALA A 92 9.69 -7.44 6.71
CA ALA A 92 9.72 -7.33 8.16
C ALA A 92 9.19 -8.62 8.83
N ARG A 93 9.81 -9.00 9.94
CA ARG A 93 9.29 -10.04 10.85
C ARG A 93 9.33 -9.52 12.29
N SER A 94 8.22 -9.61 13.00
CA SER A 94 8.10 -9.27 14.41
C SER A 94 8.69 -10.38 15.27
N ALA A 95 9.12 -10.02 16.48
CA ALA A 95 9.57 -11.01 17.45
C ALA A 95 8.39 -11.93 17.84
N GLY A 96 8.64 -13.24 17.90
CA GLY A 96 7.62 -14.23 18.25
C GLY A 96 6.55 -14.43 17.17
N ASP A 97 6.79 -14.00 15.93
CA ASP A 97 5.92 -14.37 14.82
C ASP A 97 6.07 -15.86 14.52
N TRP A 98 5.00 -16.64 14.72
CA TRP A 98 4.98 -18.08 14.49
C TRP A 98 5.35 -18.46 13.05
N ILE A 99 5.27 -17.52 12.11
CA ILE A 99 5.63 -17.71 10.71
C ILE A 99 7.09 -18.17 10.53
N GLU A 100 7.97 -17.84 11.49
CA GLU A 100 9.36 -18.31 11.53
C GLU A 100 9.48 -19.85 11.58
N TRP A 101 8.45 -20.52 12.11
CA TRP A 101 8.40 -21.97 12.27
C TRP A 101 7.67 -22.66 11.11
N VAL A 102 7.21 -21.90 10.12
CA VAL A 102 6.61 -22.50 8.92
C VAL A 102 7.74 -23.01 8.03
N PRO A 103 7.70 -24.29 7.59
CA PRO A 103 8.72 -24.82 6.71
C PRO A 103 8.87 -23.97 5.45
N HIS A 104 9.99 -23.25 5.34
CA HIS A 104 10.36 -22.43 4.17
C HIS A 104 10.90 -23.27 3.00
N VAL A 105 10.58 -24.57 2.98
CA VAL A 105 10.94 -25.54 1.95
C VAL A 105 9.70 -25.97 1.21
N THR A 106 9.79 -26.13 -0.12
CA THR A 106 8.70 -26.71 -0.91
C THR A 106 8.66 -28.23 -0.67
N PHE A 107 7.89 -28.68 0.32
CA PHE A 107 7.63 -30.12 0.55
C PHE A 107 6.14 -30.38 0.39
N LEU A 108 5.76 -31.20 -0.60
CA LEU A 108 4.36 -31.56 -0.89
C LEU A 108 3.42 -30.36 -1.15
N GLY A 109 3.96 -29.24 -1.63
CA GLY A 109 3.21 -27.99 -1.85
C GLY A 109 3.02 -27.12 -0.59
N PHE A 110 3.60 -27.50 0.53
CA PHE A 110 3.85 -26.61 1.66
C PHE A 110 5.15 -25.84 1.41
N GLY A 111 5.17 -24.54 1.75
CA GLY A 111 6.31 -23.64 1.55
C GLY A 111 6.11 -22.67 0.39
N HIS A 112 6.19 -21.37 0.67
CA HIS A 112 6.06 -20.30 -0.33
C HIS A 112 7.43 -19.80 -0.83
N GLY A 113 8.43 -20.67 -0.92
CA GLY A 113 9.80 -20.29 -1.28
C GLY A 113 10.57 -19.67 -0.10
N PRO A 114 11.76 -19.09 -0.36
CA PRO A 114 12.63 -18.54 0.68
C PRO A 114 11.93 -17.46 1.52
N ASP A 115 12.34 -17.38 2.78
CA ASP A 115 11.92 -16.35 3.72
C ASP A 115 12.37 -14.96 3.22
N PRO A 116 11.45 -13.99 3.05
CA PRO A 116 11.82 -12.65 2.57
C PRO A 116 12.75 -11.88 3.51
N VAL A 117 12.84 -12.25 4.80
CA VAL A 117 13.83 -11.61 5.70
C VAL A 117 15.21 -12.28 5.64
N ALA A 118 15.36 -13.40 4.92
CA ALA A 118 16.66 -14.04 4.74
C ALA A 118 17.55 -13.19 3.81
N PRO A 119 18.84 -12.98 4.15
CA PRO A 119 19.76 -12.18 3.32
C PRO A 119 19.83 -12.65 1.86
N ALA A 120 19.80 -13.96 1.62
CA ALA A 120 19.86 -14.55 0.28
C ALA A 120 18.65 -14.22 -0.61
N PHE A 121 17.51 -13.82 -0.02
CA PHE A 121 16.33 -13.41 -0.81
C PHE A 121 16.54 -12.03 -1.45
N GLY A 122 17.31 -11.15 -0.81
CA GLY A 122 17.69 -9.83 -1.33
C GLY A 122 16.69 -8.70 -1.07
N ALA A 123 15.73 -8.87 -0.15
CA ALA A 123 14.84 -7.78 0.25
C ALA A 123 15.52 -6.80 1.22
N ARG A 124 14.96 -5.59 1.30
CA ARG A 124 15.33 -4.55 2.26
C ARG A 124 14.70 -4.85 3.61
N VAL A 125 15.47 -5.43 4.53
CA VAL A 125 14.94 -5.92 5.81
C VAL A 125 14.86 -4.78 6.83
N ILE A 126 13.64 -4.43 7.26
CA ILE A 126 13.36 -3.33 8.17
C ILE A 126 13.04 -3.82 9.58
N ASN A 127 13.30 -2.97 10.56
CA ASN A 127 13.03 -3.26 11.96
C ASN A 127 11.51 -3.30 12.23
N ALA A 128 11.09 -4.28 13.04
CA ALA A 128 9.72 -4.45 13.52
C ALA A 128 9.61 -4.47 15.06
N SER A 129 10.59 -3.93 15.79
CA SER A 129 10.57 -3.84 17.25
C SER A 129 9.28 -3.21 17.78
N GLY A 130 8.81 -3.72 18.92
CA GLY A 130 7.52 -3.36 19.52
C GLY A 130 6.32 -4.04 18.89
N ALA A 131 6.42 -4.57 17.66
CA ALA A 131 5.42 -5.49 17.16
C ALA A 131 5.59 -6.86 17.80
N HIS A 132 4.47 -7.46 18.22
CA HIS A 132 4.45 -8.77 18.86
C HIS A 132 3.53 -9.72 18.11
N GLY A 133 4.04 -10.91 17.84
CA GLY A 133 3.30 -11.95 17.13
C GLY A 133 2.86 -11.54 15.73
N HIS A 134 2.01 -12.37 15.14
CA HIS A 134 1.66 -12.26 13.73
C HIS A 134 0.80 -11.03 13.38
N GLY A 135 0.02 -10.50 14.33
CA GLY A 135 -0.90 -9.39 14.10
C GLY A 135 -0.38 -8.00 14.51
N GLY A 136 0.76 -7.92 15.19
CA GLY A 136 1.17 -6.72 15.92
C GLY A 136 1.74 -5.56 15.08
N TYR A 137 1.90 -5.72 13.77
CA TYR A 137 2.72 -4.82 12.95
C TYR A 137 2.17 -3.39 12.79
N PHE A 138 0.87 -3.18 13.01
CA PHE A 138 0.22 -1.86 12.94
C PHE A 138 -0.14 -1.29 14.31
N VAL A 139 0.31 -1.90 15.40
CA VAL A 139 0.05 -1.37 16.74
C VAL A 139 0.73 0.00 16.87
N PRO A 140 0.04 1.04 17.37
CA PRO A 140 0.63 2.35 17.62
C PRO A 140 1.87 2.26 18.52
N GLY A 141 2.89 3.08 18.22
CA GLY A 141 4.15 3.10 18.97
C GLY A 141 5.19 2.05 18.54
N THR A 142 4.84 1.15 17.62
CA THR A 142 5.80 0.16 17.08
C THR A 142 6.72 0.75 16.03
N VAL A 143 7.94 0.21 15.95
CA VAL A 143 8.90 0.57 14.90
C VAL A 143 8.41 0.09 13.53
N SER A 144 7.68 -1.04 13.46
CA SER A 144 7.06 -1.50 12.20
C SER A 144 6.08 -0.49 11.64
N LEU A 145 5.16 0.04 12.44
CA LEU A 145 4.20 1.04 11.98
C LEU A 145 4.90 2.33 11.53
N ARG A 146 5.92 2.77 12.28
CA ARG A 146 6.73 3.94 11.90
C ARG A 146 7.40 3.71 10.54
N ASN A 147 8.07 2.58 10.35
CA ASN A 147 8.73 2.26 9.09
C ASN A 147 7.74 2.17 7.92
N PHE A 148 6.57 1.54 8.12
CA PHE A 148 5.53 1.48 7.10
C PHE A 148 5.05 2.87 6.67
N ALA A 149 4.83 3.78 7.62
CA ALA A 149 4.47 5.16 7.33
C ALA A 149 5.58 5.89 6.56
N LEU A 150 6.84 5.71 6.95
CA LEU A 150 7.98 6.34 6.26
C LEU A 150 8.13 5.85 4.81
N ILE A 151 7.98 4.54 4.57
CA ILE A 151 7.98 3.97 3.22
C ILE A 151 6.82 4.52 2.40
N ALA A 152 5.60 4.55 2.96
CA ALA A 152 4.43 5.11 2.28
C ALA A 152 4.59 6.59 1.90
N LEU A 153 5.40 7.33 2.66
CA LEU A 153 5.72 8.74 2.44
C LEU A 153 7.00 8.96 1.60
N GLY A 154 7.68 7.89 1.16
CA GLY A 154 8.97 7.99 0.45
C GLY A 154 10.12 8.55 1.29
N ARG A 155 9.98 8.57 2.62
CA ARG A 155 10.98 9.08 3.58
C ARG A 155 12.00 8.00 3.95
N TYR A 156 12.65 7.41 2.95
CA TYR A 156 13.52 6.25 3.14
C TYR A 156 14.70 6.52 4.07
N ALA A 157 15.24 7.74 4.09
CA ALA A 157 16.37 8.11 4.95
C ALA A 157 16.07 7.95 6.46
N ASP A 158 14.79 7.99 6.85
CA ASP A 158 14.36 7.86 8.24
C ASP A 158 13.99 6.42 8.63
N VAL A 159 13.99 5.48 7.66
CA VAL A 159 13.60 4.08 7.90
C VAL A 159 14.67 3.38 8.73
N THR A 160 14.23 2.71 9.78
CA THR A 160 15.11 1.95 10.67
C THR A 160 15.28 0.52 10.14
N CYS A 161 16.48 0.17 9.70
CA CYS A 161 16.82 -1.19 9.27
C CYS A 161 16.82 -2.17 10.43
N MET A 162 16.58 -3.46 10.12
CA MET A 162 16.86 -4.53 11.08
C MET A 162 18.35 -4.48 11.47
N PRO A 163 18.71 -4.72 12.74
CA PRO A 163 20.12 -4.77 13.15
C PRO A 163 20.93 -5.71 12.24
N GLY A 164 22.04 -5.20 11.69
CA GLY A 164 22.89 -5.94 10.74
C GLY A 164 22.44 -5.93 9.28
N ALA A 165 21.28 -5.35 8.95
CA ALA A 165 20.79 -5.23 7.58
C ALA A 165 21.13 -3.85 6.96
N ALA A 166 21.55 -3.85 5.69
CA ALA A 166 21.80 -2.64 4.91
C ALA A 166 20.55 -2.23 4.08
N CYS A 167 19.40 -2.05 4.73
CA CYS A 167 18.11 -1.91 4.05
C CYS A 167 17.97 -0.64 3.16
N LEU A 168 18.81 0.38 3.37
CA LEU A 168 18.81 1.63 2.59
C LEU A 168 19.79 1.63 1.42
N ALA A 169 20.61 0.59 1.26
CA ALA A 169 21.66 0.54 0.24
C ALA A 169 21.08 0.74 -1.17
N GLY A 170 21.65 1.68 -1.93
CA GLY A 170 21.23 1.96 -3.31
C GLY A 170 19.88 2.67 -3.46
N LEU A 171 19.25 3.17 -2.38
CA LEU A 171 18.11 4.08 -2.52
C LEU A 171 18.62 5.50 -2.72
N ALA A 172 18.15 6.14 -3.79
CA ALA A 172 18.30 7.58 -3.93
C ALA A 172 17.57 8.27 -2.78
N HIS A 173 18.19 9.30 -2.20
CA HIS A 173 17.50 10.15 -1.25
C HIS A 173 16.39 10.89 -1.99
N ALA A 174 15.15 10.81 -1.50
CA ALA A 174 14.12 11.71 -1.96
C ALA A 174 14.61 13.15 -1.69
N PRO A 175 14.53 14.09 -2.65
CA PRO A 175 14.80 15.47 -2.35
C PRO A 175 13.85 15.88 -1.21
N THR A 176 14.41 16.42 -0.12
CA THR A 176 13.62 16.97 0.98
C THR A 176 12.58 17.89 0.38
N ALA A 177 11.29 17.56 0.55
CA ALA A 177 10.21 18.45 0.18
C ALA A 177 10.44 19.77 0.93
N GLY A 178 10.88 20.79 0.20
CA GLY A 178 10.99 22.14 0.75
C GLY A 178 9.64 22.51 1.34
N HIS A 179 9.64 23.02 2.57
CA HIS A 179 8.44 23.51 3.23
C HIS A 179 7.69 24.43 2.26
N ALA A 180 6.58 23.96 1.72
CA ALA A 180 5.70 24.80 0.93
C ALA A 180 5.10 25.83 1.89
N THR A 181 5.67 27.05 1.89
CA THR A 181 5.03 28.19 2.53
C THR A 181 3.66 28.39 1.89
N ILE A 182 2.62 28.05 2.63
CA ILE A 182 1.23 28.33 2.25
C ILE A 182 1.10 29.84 2.17
N ARG A 183 1.07 30.40 0.95
CA ARG A 183 0.67 31.80 0.76
C ARG A 183 -0.81 31.91 1.12
N PRO A 184 -1.19 32.82 2.04
CA PRO A 184 -2.60 33.02 2.36
C PRO A 184 -3.36 33.51 1.12
N LYS A 185 -4.52 32.90 0.87
CA LYS A 185 -5.40 33.24 -0.24
C LYS A 185 -5.99 34.64 -0.01
N PRO A 186 -6.01 35.54 -1.00
CA PRO A 186 -6.62 36.87 -0.83
C PRO A 186 -8.12 36.73 -0.54
N ARG A 187 -8.61 37.45 0.48
CA ARG A 187 -10.03 37.46 0.87
C ARG A 187 -10.86 38.02 -0.29
N ARG A 188 -11.86 37.25 -0.73
CA ARG A 188 -12.85 37.73 -1.73
C ARG A 188 -13.65 38.87 -1.11
N ARG A 189 -13.76 40.00 -1.83
CA ARG A 189 -14.66 41.11 -1.46
C ARG A 189 -16.11 40.63 -1.55
N ALA A 190 -16.88 40.87 -0.49
CA ALA A 190 -18.31 40.63 -0.47
C ALA A 190 -19.02 41.65 -1.37
N TRP A 191 -19.92 41.16 -2.24
CA TRP A 191 -20.82 42.01 -3.01
C TRP A 191 -22.03 42.35 -2.13
N SER A 192 -22.20 43.63 -1.79
CA SER A 192 -23.39 44.15 -1.14
C SER A 192 -24.52 44.32 -2.15
N GLN A 193 -25.60 43.54 -2.00
CA GLN A 193 -26.83 43.72 -2.76
C GLN A 193 -27.64 44.87 -2.15
N ASN A 194 -27.77 45.99 -2.88
CA ASN A 194 -28.72 47.05 -2.59
C ASN A 194 -30.02 46.79 -3.37
N LEU A 195 -31.02 46.22 -2.72
CA LEU A 195 -32.39 46.15 -3.25
C LEU A 195 -33.16 47.40 -2.81
N ARG A 196 -33.56 48.25 -3.77
CA ARG A 196 -34.57 49.30 -3.56
C ARG A 196 -35.92 48.78 -4.10
N PRO A 197 -37.05 48.94 -3.38
CA PRO A 197 -38.35 48.55 -3.89
C PRO A 197 -38.88 49.57 -4.91
N GLY A 198 -39.16 49.11 -6.14
CA GLY A 198 -39.82 49.89 -7.19
C GLY A 198 -41.34 49.92 -6.99
N ARG A 199 -41.92 51.12 -7.03
CA ARG A 199 -43.38 51.36 -6.98
C ARG A 199 -44.01 51.02 -8.33
N TYR A 200 -45.06 50.21 -8.31
CA TYR A 200 -45.93 49.93 -9.45
C TYR A 200 -46.96 51.05 -9.65
N ARG A 201 -47.13 51.54 -10.89
CA ARG A 201 -48.23 52.42 -11.33
C ARG A 201 -48.95 51.74 -12.51
N PRO A 202 -50.28 51.59 -12.49
CA PRO A 202 -51.02 51.06 -13.63
C PRO A 202 -51.29 52.15 -14.69
N SER A 203 -51.30 51.74 -15.97
CA SER A 203 -51.64 52.56 -17.15
C SER A 203 -53.09 52.25 -17.59
N PRO A 204 -53.89 53.22 -18.06
CA PRO A 204 -55.25 52.97 -18.53
C PRO A 204 -55.34 52.72 -20.05
N ASP A 205 -56.40 51.98 -20.40
CA ASP A 205 -57.14 51.92 -21.67
C ASP A 205 -56.44 51.58 -22.99
N ALA A 206 -56.92 50.49 -23.61
CA ALA A 206 -57.53 50.55 -24.94
C ALA A 206 -58.40 49.29 -25.21
N ARG A 207 -59.51 49.53 -25.89
CA ARG A 207 -60.68 48.65 -26.11
C ARG A 207 -60.44 47.60 -27.22
N HIS A 208 -61.17 46.49 -27.11
CA HIS A 208 -61.58 45.52 -28.17
C HIS A 208 -62.20 46.21 -29.41
N PRO A 209 -62.41 45.58 -30.59
CA PRO A 209 -62.83 44.17 -30.88
C PRO A 209 -62.14 43.55 -32.13
N PHE A 210 -62.39 42.35 -32.67
CA PHE A 210 -63.30 41.21 -32.53
C PHE A 210 -62.48 39.92 -32.59
#